data_AF-A0A6G3X5B8-F1
#
_entry.id   AF-A0A6G3X5B8-F1
#
_cell.length_a   1.000
_cell.length_b   1.000
_cell.length_c   1.000
_cell.angle_alpha   90.00
_cell.angle_beta   90.00
_cell.angle_gamma   90.00
#
_symmetry.space_group_name_H-M   'P 1'
#
loop_
_entity.id
_entity.type
_entity.pdbx_description
1 polymer ?
#
loop_
_entity_poly.entity_id
_entity_poly.type
_entity_poly.pdbx_seq_one_letter_code
_entity_poly.pdbx_strand_id
1 'polypeptide(L)'
;MQAESLTTGQWWIVAVAASAVFLAAVHYCFRNRRATVCSLIAPAIGAVTVLGFGRARDHSEVEALIIFSVSLLSLALLVVAMRPDME
;
A
#
# COMPACT_ATOMS: atom_id res chain seq x y z
N MET A 1 -4.89 21.48 18.22
CA MET A 1 -5.78 20.76 17.29
C MET A 1 -5.50 19.29 17.45
N GLN A 2 -6.37 18.56 18.11
CA GLN A 2 -6.25 17.11 18.26
C GLN A 2 -6.76 16.51 16.96
N ALA A 3 -5.87 15.97 16.12
CA ALA A 3 -6.29 15.26 14.93
C ALA A 3 -7.13 14.07 15.37
N GLU A 4 -8.39 14.03 14.95
CA GLU A 4 -9.29 12.91 15.21
C GLU A 4 -8.62 11.65 14.65
N SER A 5 -8.18 10.76 15.55
CA SER A 5 -7.43 9.58 15.15
C SER A 5 -8.38 8.62 14.46
N LEU A 6 -8.12 8.32 13.19
CA LEU A 6 -8.87 7.31 12.44
C LEU A 6 -8.86 5.97 13.19
N THR A 7 -10.02 5.34 13.24
CA THR A 7 -10.18 3.98 13.77
C THR A 7 -9.41 2.97 12.92
N THR A 8 -9.09 1.81 13.49
CA THR A 8 -8.45 0.69 12.78
C THR A 8 -9.20 0.30 11.49
N GLY A 9 -10.54 0.27 11.55
CA GLY A 9 -11.37 -0.04 10.38
C GLY A 9 -11.23 0.99 9.26
N GLN A 10 -11.13 2.28 9.60
CA GLN A 10 -10.88 3.32 8.60
C GLN A 10 -9.47 3.22 8.01
N TRP A 11 -8.47 2.81 8.80
CA TRP A 11 -7.12 2.56 8.29
C TRP A 11 -7.05 1.39 7.33
N TRP A 12 -7.87 0.34 7.50
CA TRP A 12 -8.01 -0.71 6.50
C TRP A 12 -8.55 -0.20 5.17
N ILE A 13 -9.49 0.75 5.19
CA ILE A 13 -9.99 1.40 3.97
C ILE A 13 -8.85 2.19 3.28
N VAL A 14 -8.05 2.93 4.06
CA VAL A 14 -6.88 3.66 3.55
C VAL A 14 -5.85 2.70 2.94
N ALA A 15 -5.58 1.57 3.59
CA ALA A 15 -4.68 0.53 3.11
C ALA A 15 -5.14 -0.08 1.77
N VAL A 16 -6.45 -0.33 1.62
CA VAL A 16 -7.05 -0.78 0.35
C VAL A 16 -6.91 0.30 -0.73
N ALA A 17 -7.19 1.56 -0.41
CA ALA A 17 -7.05 2.67 -1.34
C ALA A 17 -5.59 2.84 -1.82
N ALA A 18 -4.62 2.81 -0.90
CA ALA A 18 -3.19 2.87 -1.23
C ALA A 18 -2.75 1.71 -2.12
N SER A 19 -3.25 0.50 -1.85
CA SER A 19 -2.99 -0.68 -2.68
C SER A 19 -3.55 -0.51 -4.09
N ALA A 20 -4.77 0.01 -4.23
CA ALA A 20 -5.38 0.28 -5.53
C ALA A 20 -4.60 1.34 -6.32
N VAL A 21 -4.13 2.40 -5.65
CA VAL A 21 -3.28 3.44 -6.27
C VAL A 21 -1.97 2.85 -6.76
N PHE A 22 -1.31 2.01 -5.96
CA PHE A 22 -0.10 1.30 -6.37
C PHE A 22 -0.33 0.41 -7.60
N LEU A 23 -1.42 -0.36 -7.62
CA LEU A 23 -1.78 -1.19 -8.77
C LEU A 23 -2.06 -0.37 -10.02
N ALA A 24 -2.78 0.75 -9.87
CA ALA A 24 -3.06 1.68 -10.96
C ALA A 24 -1.76 2.29 -11.51
N ALA A 25 -0.84 2.71 -10.64
CA ALA A 25 0.48 3.21 -11.02
C ALA A 25 1.28 2.16 -11.81
N VAL A 26 1.34 0.92 -11.32
CA VAL A 26 2.03 -0.18 -12.01
C VAL A 26 1.38 -0.49 -13.35
N HIS A 27 0.05 -0.60 -13.41
CA HIS A 27 -0.66 -0.89 -14.66
C HIS A 27 -0.48 0.23 -15.69
N TYR A 28 -0.48 1.48 -15.23
CA TYR A 28 -0.24 2.64 -16.09
C TYR A 28 1.21 2.66 -16.61
N CYS A 29 2.21 2.42 -15.77
CA CYS A 29 3.63 2.53 -16.15
C CYS A 29 4.17 1.29 -16.85
N PHE A 30 3.72 0.10 -16.45
CA PHE A 30 4.15 -1.17 -17.00
C PHE A 30 2.96 -1.85 -17.66
N ARG A 31 2.82 -1.67 -18.98
CA ARG A 31 1.78 -2.35 -19.79
C ARG A 31 2.10 -3.83 -20.03
N ASN A 32 2.67 -4.51 -19.02
CA ASN A 32 3.09 -5.90 -19.05
C ASN A 32 2.32 -6.71 -18.00
N ARG A 33 1.56 -7.71 -18.47
CA ARG A 33 0.69 -8.56 -17.63
C ARG A 33 1.44 -9.23 -16.48
N ARG A 34 2.73 -9.57 -16.65
CA ARG A 34 3.55 -10.16 -15.57
C ARG A 34 3.83 -9.16 -14.45
N ALA A 35 4.10 -7.90 -14.78
CA ALA A 35 4.33 -6.85 -13.78
C ALA A 35 3.06 -6.58 -12.97
N THR A 36 1.88 -6.60 -13.61
CA THR A 36 0.58 -6.47 -12.94
C THR A 36 0.29 -7.62 -11.98
N VAL A 37 0.62 -8.86 -12.35
CA VAL A 37 0.41 -10.01 -11.45
C VAL A 37 1.37 -9.95 -10.26
N CYS A 38 2.65 -9.62 -10.49
CA CYS A 38 3.61 -9.48 -9.40
C CYS A 38 3.26 -8.31 -8.46
N SER A 39 2.69 -7.21 -8.97
CA SER A 39 2.28 -6.09 -8.13
C SER A 39 1.06 -6.37 -7.26
N LEU A 40 0.25 -7.40 -7.57
CA LEU A 40 -0.83 -7.86 -6.69
C LEU A 40 -0.29 -8.62 -5.47
N ILE A 41 0.89 -9.23 -5.59
CA ILE A 41 1.49 -10.03 -4.52
C ILE A 41 2.00 -9.14 -3.39
N ALA A 42 2.60 -7.98 -3.71
CA ALA A 42 3.19 -7.10 -2.70
C ALA A 42 2.17 -6.55 -1.67
N PRO A 43 1.00 -5.99 -2.08
CA PRO A 43 -0.04 -5.58 -1.13
C PRO A 43 -0.61 -6.74 -0.32
N ALA A 44 -0.79 -7.92 -0.95
CA ALA A 44 -1.33 -9.09 -0.26
C ALA A 44 -0.40 -9.58 0.85
N ILE A 45 0.91 -9.67 0.58
CA ILE A 45 1.92 -10.05 1.59
C ILE A 45 1.98 -9.00 2.71
N GLY A 46 1.97 -7.71 2.37
CA GLY A 46 2.01 -6.65 3.38
C GLY A 46 0.76 -6.63 4.27
N ALA A 47 -0.43 -6.86 3.71
CA ALA A 47 -1.67 -6.99 4.48
C ALA A 47 -1.65 -8.20 5.43
N VAL A 48 -1.16 -9.36 4.98
CA VAL A 48 -0.97 -10.54 5.84
C VAL A 48 0.04 -10.24 6.95
N THR A 49 1.10 -9.50 6.65
CA THR A 49 2.12 -9.10 7.63
C THR A 49 1.54 -8.18 8.69
N VAL A 50 0.71 -7.19 8.31
CA VAL A 50 -0.01 -6.31 9.26
C VAL A 50 -0.90 -7.12 10.20
N LEU A 51 -1.69 -8.07 9.65
CA LEU A 51 -2.56 -8.95 10.44
C LEU A 51 -1.77 -9.88 11.37
N GLY A 52 -0.60 -10.36 10.93
CA GLY A 52 0.30 -11.19 11.73
C GLY A 52 0.98 -10.40 12.85
N PHE A 53 1.43 -9.18 12.56
CA PHE A 53 2.05 -8.29 13.54
C PHE A 53 1.07 -7.86 14.64
N GLY A 54 -0.17 -7.51 14.29
CA GLY A 54 -1.21 -7.13 15.26
C GLY A 54 -1.65 -8.28 16.17
N ARG A 55 -1.41 -9.55 15.80
CA ARG A 55 -1.68 -10.72 16.66
C ARG A 55 -0.49 -11.16 17.51
N ALA A 56 0.74 -10.93 17.06
CA ALA A 56 1.94 -11.46 17.70
C ALA A 56 2.56 -10.49 18.73
N ARG A 57 2.32 -9.19 18.60
CA ARG A 57 2.77 -8.19 19.57
C ARG A 57 1.61 -7.24 19.83
N ASP A 58 1.46 -6.82 21.08
CA ASP A 58 0.52 -5.80 21.58
C ASP A 58 0.83 -4.39 21.01
N HIS A 59 1.34 -4.31 19.77
CA HIS A 59 1.62 -3.10 19.02
C HIS A 59 0.34 -2.62 18.34
N SER A 60 0.17 -1.29 18.25
CA SER A 60 -1.04 -0.73 17.66
C SER A 60 -1.14 -1.14 16.18
N GLU A 61 -2.15 -1.94 15.83
CA GLU A 61 -2.45 -2.34 14.46
C GLU A 61 -2.52 -1.14 13.50
N VAL A 62 -2.96 0.01 14.05
CA VAL A 62 -3.00 1.31 13.40
C VAL A 62 -1.62 1.75 12.89
N GLU A 63 -0.56 1.61 13.70
CA GLU A 63 0.80 1.99 13.29
C GLU A 63 1.31 1.13 12.13
N ALA A 64 1.03 -0.18 12.17
CA ALA A 64 1.36 -1.07 11.07
C ALA A 64 0.60 -0.70 9.78
N LEU A 65 -0.68 -0.36 9.88
CA LEU A 65 -1.50 0.11 8.76
C LEU A 65 -1.00 1.45 8.19
N ILE A 66 -0.55 2.38 9.04
CA ILE A 66 0.06 3.65 8.61
C ILE A 66 1.31 3.37 7.79
N ILE A 67 2.25 2.59 8.34
CA ILE A 67 3.52 2.27 7.66
C ILE A 67 3.27 1.55 6.35
N PHE A 68 2.33 0.59 6.33
CA PHE A 68 1.94 -0.13 5.13
C PHE A 68 1.40 0.81 4.05
N SER A 69 0.46 1.69 4.42
CA SER A 69 -0.18 2.63 3.49
C SER A 69 0.82 3.63 2.90
N VAL A 70 1.67 4.22 3.75
CA VAL A 70 2.72 5.16 3.32
C VAL A 70 3.74 4.47 2.43
N SER A 71 4.15 3.25 2.75
CA SER A 71 5.10 2.49 1.95
C SER A 71 4.56 2.19 0.55
N LEU A 72 3.29 1.79 0.44
CA LEU A 72 2.63 1.56 -0.85
C LEU A 72 2.48 2.84 -1.67
N LEU A 73 2.14 3.96 -1.04
CA LEU A 73 2.07 5.25 -1.72
C LEU A 73 3.45 5.70 -2.22
N SER A 74 4.49 5.56 -1.40
CA SER A 74 5.87 5.85 -1.82
C SER A 74 6.31 4.98 -3.00
N LEU A 75 5.97 3.68 -2.97
CA LEU A 75 6.22 2.77 -4.10
C LEU A 75 5.43 3.18 -5.35
N ALA A 76 4.17 3.59 -5.20
CA ALA A 76 3.35 4.06 -6.31
C ALA A 76 3.96 5.30 -6.96
N LEU A 77 4.37 6.28 -6.15
CA LEU A 77 5.05 7.49 -6.61
C LEU A 77 6.38 7.17 -7.27
N LEU A 78 7.17 6.25 -6.71
CA LEU A 78 8.42 5.79 -7.32
C LEU A 78 8.17 5.14 -8.67
N VAL A 79 7.17 4.28 -8.79
CA VAL A 79 6.78 3.64 -10.06
C VAL A 79 6.40 4.69 -11.12
N VAL A 80 5.65 5.72 -10.72
CA VAL A 80 5.29 6.84 -11.60
C VAL A 80 6.50 7.69 -11.97
N ALA A 81 7.42 7.94 -11.03
CA ALA A 81 8.62 8.72 -11.28
C ALA A 81 9.64 7.99 -12.17
N MET A 82 9.68 6.66 -12.08
CA MET A 82 10.55 5.79 -12.89
C MET A 82 9.98 5.53 -14.28
N ARG A 83 8.83 6.11 -14.64
CA ARG A 83 8.27 5.98 -15.98
C ARG A 83 9.30 6.58 -16.94
N PRO A 84 9.86 5.78 -17.88
CA PRO A 84 10.72 6.36 -18.91
C PRO A 84 9.88 7.40 -19.64
N ASP A 85 10.44 8.61 -19.78
CA ASP A 85 9.78 9.78 -20.35
C ASP A 85 8.85 9.36 -21.49
N MET A 86 7.58 9.72 -21.37
CA MET A 86 6.68 9.67 -22.50
C MET A 86 7.12 10.74 -23.50
N GLU A 87 8.12 10.41 -24.30
CA GLU A 87 8.35 11.01 -25.62
C GLU A 87 7.29 10.53 -26.62
#